data_AF-A0A7Z8VQW0-F1
#
_entry.id   AF-A0A7Z8VQW0-F1
#
_cell.length_a   1.000
_cell.length_b   1.000
_cell.length_c   1.000
_cell.angle_alpha   90.00
_cell.angle_beta   90.00
_cell.angle_gamma   90.00
#
_symmetry.space_group_name_H-M   'P 1'
#
loop_
_entity.id
_entity.type
_entity.pdbx_description
1 polymer ?
#
loop_
_entity_poly.entity_id
_entity_poly.type
_entity_poly.pdbx_seq_one_letter_code
_entity_poly.pdbx_strand_id
1 'polypeptide(L)'
;MNIKQGGFCMSFLKQWSLLRVVAISILFLGQVSLVEAQAVALSEVNFNALSGDNLQLSFEMTGNVAKPKVFHTDNPARIILDFAGVKSNLKQKKYYKCRWYQ
;
A
#
# COMPACT_ATOMS: atom_id res chain seq x y z
N MET A 1 -28.24 36.46 45.15
CA MET A 1 -27.97 35.28 44.30
C MET A 1 -26.56 34.81 44.60
N ASN A 2 -26.42 33.59 45.11
CA ASN A 2 -25.17 33.00 45.62
C ASN A 2 -24.61 32.05 44.56
N ILE A 3 -23.34 32.22 44.17
CA ILE A 3 -22.62 31.24 43.35
C ILE A 3 -21.52 30.65 44.22
N LYS A 4 -21.76 29.43 44.73
CA LYS A 4 -20.74 28.63 45.41
C LYS A 4 -19.80 28.05 44.36
N GLN A 5 -18.58 28.56 44.28
CA GLN A 5 -17.49 27.90 43.57
C GLN A 5 -16.99 26.74 44.44
N GLY A 6 -17.49 25.54 44.16
CA GLY A 6 -16.97 24.30 44.73
C GLY A 6 -15.58 24.01 44.19
N GLY A 7 -14.56 24.62 44.78
CA GLY A 7 -13.16 24.33 44.49
C GLY A 7 -12.82 22.91 44.89
N PHE A 8 -12.39 22.10 43.92
CA PHE A 8 -11.92 20.73 44.12
C PHE A 8 -10.61 20.76 44.92
N CYS A 9 -10.68 20.79 46.25
CA CYS A 9 -9.50 20.77 47.11
C CYS A 9 -9.00 19.32 47.21
N MET A 10 -8.12 18.90 46.30
CA MET A 10 -7.30 17.71 46.48
C MET A 10 -5.94 18.08 47.03
N SER A 11 -5.41 17.27 47.96
CA SER A 11 -4.06 17.48 48.49
C SER A 11 -3.03 17.35 47.37
N PHE A 12 -1.97 18.16 47.45
CA PHE A 12 -0.91 18.26 46.43
C PHE A 12 -0.27 16.90 46.08
N LEU A 13 -0.11 16.03 47.09
CA LEU A 13 0.42 14.67 46.94
C LEU A 13 -0.54 13.75 46.15
N LYS A 14 -1.86 13.90 46.35
CA LYS A 14 -2.88 13.12 45.66
C LYS A 14 -3.07 13.59 44.22
N GLN A 15 -2.95 14.89 43.98
CA GLN A 15 -2.94 15.48 42.64
C GLN A 15 -1.73 15.01 41.82
N TRP A 16 -0.54 14.92 42.41
CA TRP A 16 0.65 14.37 41.75
C TRP A 16 0.54 12.87 41.44
N SER A 17 -0.05 12.09 42.35
CA SER A 17 -0.31 10.67 42.11
C SER A 17 -1.29 10.46 40.95
N LEU A 18 -2.38 11.24 40.88
CA LEU A 18 -3.34 11.18 39.78
C LEU A 18 -2.72 11.60 38.45
N LEU A 19 -1.92 12.67 38.43
CA LEU A 19 -1.21 13.10 37.22
C LEU A 19 -0.25 12.04 36.70
N ARG A 20 0.45 11.33 37.60
CA ARG A 20 1.33 10.21 37.20
C ARG A 20 0.56 9.05 36.61
N VAL A 21 -0.56 8.66 37.21
CA VAL A 21 -1.40 7.56 36.68
C VAL A 21 -1.99 7.92 35.32
N VAL A 22 -2.42 9.18 35.14
CA VAL A 22 -2.89 9.68 33.84
C VAL A 22 -1.77 9.69 32.81
N ALA A 23 -0.57 10.17 33.18
CA ALA A 23 0.59 10.18 32.27
C ALA A 23 1.02 8.76 31.86
N ILE A 24 1.04 7.81 32.79
CA ILE A 24 1.34 6.39 32.50
C ILE A 24 0.26 5.79 31.60
N SER A 25 -1.02 6.10 31.85
CA SER A 25 -2.12 5.61 31.00
C SER A 25 -1.99 6.13 29.56
N ILE A 26 -1.69 7.41 29.38
CA ILE A 26 -1.45 8.00 28.05
C ILE A 26 -0.24 7.35 27.36
N LEU A 27 0.83 7.05 28.10
CA LEU A 27 2.02 6.37 27.57
C LEU A 27 1.68 4.94 27.08
N PHE A 28 0.82 4.22 27.80
CA PHE A 28 0.37 2.87 27.42
C PHE A 28 -0.60 2.88 26.23
N LEU A 29 -1.44 3.92 26.10
CA LEU A 29 -2.38 4.09 24.98
C LEU A 29 -1.71 4.62 23.69
N GLY A 30 -0.52 5.23 23.80
CA GLY A 30 0.18 5.84 22.67
C GLY A 30 0.93 4.87 21.74
N GLN A 31 0.95 3.57 22.01
CA GLN A 31 1.70 2.60 21.21
C GLN A 31 1.00 2.13 19.92
N VAL A 32 0.06 2.91 19.37
CA VAL A 32 -0.58 2.56 18.10
C VAL A 32 0.39 2.84 16.96
N SER A 33 1.10 1.80 16.50
CA SER A 33 1.90 1.88 15.29
C SER A 33 0.99 2.02 14.07
N LEU A 34 1.15 3.10 13.32
CA LEU A 34 0.54 3.24 12.00
C LEU A 34 1.30 2.32 11.04
N VAL A 35 0.73 1.16 10.72
CA VAL A 35 1.24 0.31 9.63
C VAL A 35 0.78 0.94 8.32
N GLU A 36 1.72 1.52 7.58
CA GLU A 36 1.48 1.94 6.21
C GLU A 36 1.43 0.69 5.31
N ALA A 37 0.26 0.41 4.73
CA ALA A 37 0.15 -0.63 3.73
C ALA A 37 0.91 -0.20 2.47
N GLN A 38 2.10 -0.76 2.26
CA GLN A 38 2.86 -0.51 1.04
C GLN A 38 2.05 -1.00 -0.16
N ALA A 39 1.77 -0.09 -1.10
CA ALA A 39 1.10 -0.43 -2.33
C ALA A 39 1.98 -1.42 -3.13
N VAL A 40 1.40 -2.53 -3.57
CA VAL A 40 2.11 -3.48 -4.44
C VAL A 40 2.47 -2.76 -5.74
N ALA A 41 3.70 -2.96 -6.19
CA ALA A 41 4.23 -2.29 -7.36
C ALA A 41 4.78 -3.27 -8.39
N LEU A 42 4.56 -2.97 -9.67
CA LEU A 42 5.17 -3.65 -10.80
C LEU A 42 6.57 -3.07 -11.03
N SER A 43 7.59 -3.88 -10.76
CA SER A 43 8.99 -3.51 -10.82
C SER A 43 9.63 -3.84 -12.17
N GLU A 44 9.23 -4.95 -12.79
CA GLU A 44 9.75 -5.36 -14.08
C GLU A 44 8.71 -6.09 -14.94
N VAL A 45 8.83 -5.91 -16.25
CA VAL A 45 8.15 -6.70 -17.28
C VAL A 45 9.20 -7.29 -18.20
N ASN A 46 9.17 -8.62 -18.36
CA ASN A 46 10.04 -9.39 -19.22
C ASN A 46 9.24 -10.15 -20.27
N PHE A 47 9.81 -10.24 -21.46
CA PHE A 47 9.22 -10.87 -22.63
C PHE A 47 10.16 -11.97 -23.08
N ASN A 48 9.65 -13.19 -23.23
CA ASN A 48 10.41 -14.31 -23.76
C ASN A 48 9.64 -14.96 -24.90
N ALA A 49 10.23 -14.97 -26.09
CA ALA A 49 9.71 -15.72 -27.22
C ALA A 49 10.08 -17.19 -27.03
N LEU A 50 9.06 -18.05 -26.98
CA LEU A 50 9.26 -19.48 -26.88
C LEU A 50 9.23 -20.10 -28.28
N SER A 51 9.66 -21.35 -28.38
CA SER A 51 9.55 -22.12 -29.62
C SER A 51 8.08 -22.27 -30.04
N GLY A 52 7.86 -22.20 -31.35
CA GLY A 52 6.54 -22.33 -32.00
C GLY A 52 5.54 -21.30 -31.50
N ASP A 53 5.45 -20.13 -32.13
CA ASP A 53 4.43 -19.07 -31.98
C ASP A 53 3.94 -18.71 -30.56
N ASN A 54 4.65 -19.17 -29.54
CA ASN A 54 4.29 -19.03 -28.14
C ASN A 54 5.06 -17.88 -27.52
N LEU A 55 4.37 -17.15 -26.66
CA LEU A 55 4.92 -16.02 -25.96
C LEU A 55 4.73 -16.15 -24.46
N GLN A 56 5.82 -15.95 -23.72
CA GLN A 56 5.77 -15.83 -22.27
C GLN A 56 6.00 -14.38 -21.85
N LEU A 57 5.09 -13.87 -21.03
CA LEU A 57 5.18 -12.58 -20.36
C LEU A 57 5.38 -12.83 -18.87
N SER A 58 6.44 -12.27 -18.31
CA SER A 58 6.78 -12.38 -16.89
C SER A 58 6.73 -11.01 -16.23
N PHE A 59 6.05 -10.92 -15.08
CA PHE A 59 5.85 -9.69 -14.34
C PHE A 59 6.45 -9.85 -12.94
N GLU A 60 7.32 -8.93 -12.55
CA GLU A 60 7.90 -8.90 -11.20
C GLU A 60 7.15 -7.89 -10.34
N MET A 61 6.59 -8.36 -9.23
CA MET A 61 5.77 -7.58 -8.31
C MET A 61 6.39 -7.57 -6.92
N THR A 62 6.28 -6.45 -6.20
CA THR A 62 6.81 -6.33 -4.82
C THR A 62 6.00 -7.09 -3.76
N GLY A 63 4.87 -7.69 -4.15
CA GLY A 63 3.99 -8.45 -3.26
C GLY A 63 2.98 -9.28 -4.04
N ASN A 64 2.09 -9.94 -3.31
CA ASN A 64 1.05 -10.77 -3.90
C ASN A 64 0.04 -9.92 -4.68
N VAL A 65 -0.30 -10.39 -5.89
CA VAL A 65 -1.26 -9.74 -6.78
C VAL A 65 -2.34 -10.74 -7.15
N ALA A 66 -3.59 -10.29 -7.16
CA ALA A 66 -4.71 -11.09 -7.66
C ALA A 66 -4.60 -11.34 -9.16
N LYS A 67 -5.33 -12.32 -9.68
CA LYS A 67 -5.36 -12.59 -11.13
C LYS A 67 -5.80 -11.32 -11.90
N PRO A 68 -5.06 -10.89 -12.93
CA PRO A 68 -5.41 -9.70 -13.70
C PRO A 68 -6.67 -9.92 -14.53
N LYS A 69 -7.38 -8.84 -14.83
CA LYS A 69 -8.42 -8.84 -15.85
C LYS A 69 -7.77 -8.73 -17.22
N VAL A 70 -8.23 -9.54 -18.17
CA VAL A 70 -7.67 -9.61 -19.51
C VAL A 70 -8.69 -9.08 -20.49
N PHE A 71 -8.29 -8.10 -21.29
CA PHE A 71 -9.09 -7.54 -22.37
C PHE A 71 -8.32 -7.64 -23.68
N HIS A 72 -9.05 -7.76 -24.78
CA HIS A 72 -8.50 -7.69 -26.12
C HIS A 72 -9.21 -6.61 -26.91
N THR A 73 -8.49 -5.98 -27.82
CA THR A 73 -9.05 -5.08 -28.84
C THR A 73 -8.59 -5.58 -30.19
N ASP A 74 -9.48 -5.62 -31.19
CA ASP A 74 -9.14 -6.20 -32.49
C ASP A 74 -8.59 -5.16 -33.47
N ASN A 75 -8.94 -3.89 -33.30
CA ASN A 75 -8.54 -2.82 -34.22
C ASN A 75 -8.01 -1.58 -33.48
N PRO A 76 -6.68 -1.44 -33.32
CA PRO A 76 -5.64 -2.43 -33.63
C PRO A 76 -5.62 -3.58 -32.62
N ALA A 77 -5.06 -4.72 -33.03
CA ALA A 77 -4.87 -5.89 -32.19
C ALA A 77 -4.03 -5.56 -30.93
N ARG A 78 -4.61 -5.66 -29.73
CA ARG A 78 -3.92 -5.46 -28.45
C ARG A 78 -4.47 -6.38 -27.37
N ILE A 79 -3.61 -6.75 -26.42
CA ILE A 79 -3.98 -7.41 -25.17
C ILE A 79 -3.70 -6.43 -24.04
N ILE A 80 -4.66 -6.26 -23.14
CA ILE A 80 -4.57 -5.39 -21.97
C ILE A 80 -4.71 -6.26 -20.73
N LEU A 81 -3.74 -6.16 -19.83
CA LEU A 81 -3.73 -6.83 -18.54
C LEU A 81 -3.89 -5.77 -17.45
N ASP A 82 -5.03 -5.81 -16.74
CA ASP A 82 -5.37 -4.86 -15.69
C ASP A 82 -5.15 -5.49 -14.30
N PHE A 83 -4.22 -4.90 -13.54
CA PHE A 83 -3.83 -5.34 -12.21
C PHE A 83 -4.39 -4.38 -11.14
N ALA A 84 -5.45 -4.83 -10.46
CA ALA A 84 -6.10 -4.02 -9.42
C ALA A 84 -5.17 -3.74 -8.24
N GLY A 85 -5.08 -2.47 -7.84
CA GLY A 85 -4.29 -2.05 -6.67
C GLY A 85 -2.77 -2.08 -6.88
N VAL A 86 -2.29 -2.33 -8.10
CA VAL A 86 -0.86 -2.34 -8.43
C VAL A 86 -0.43 -1.01 -9.02
N LYS A 87 0.62 -0.40 -8.45
CA LYS A 87 1.26 0.80 -9.02
C LYS A 87 2.37 0.39 -10.00
N SER A 88 2.63 1.21 -11.01
CA SER A 88 3.80 0.99 -11.88
C SER A 88 5.03 1.64 -11.26
N ASN A 89 6.09 0.85 -11.05
CA ASN A 89 7.43 1.33 -10.69
C ASN A 89 8.41 1.16 -11.86
N LEU A 90 7.89 0.96 -13.08
CA LEU A 90 8.70 0.88 -14.29
C LEU A 90 9.27 2.27 -14.58
N LYS A 91 10.59 2.38 -14.68
CA LYS A 91 11.29 3.65 -14.97
C LYS A 91 10.83 4.30 -16.28
N GLN A 92 10.39 3.48 -17.24
CA GLN A 92 9.97 3.93 -18.56
C GLN A 92 9.00 2.93 -19.19
N LYS A 93 8.17 3.43 -20.11
CA LYS A 93 7.34 2.59 -20.96
C LYS A 93 8.23 1.74 -21.85
N LYS A 94 8.24 0.43 -21.65
CA LYS A 94 8.98 -0.51 -22.49
C LYS A 94 8.21 -0.70 -23.82
N TYR A 95 8.85 -0.39 -24.95
CA TYR A 95 8.33 -0.68 -26.29
C TYR A 95 9.16 -1.79 -26.90
N TYR A 96 8.55 -2.96 -27.11
CA TYR A 96 9.20 -4.09 -27.75
C TYR A 96 8.66 -4.25 -29.16
N LYS A 97 9.53 -4.09 -30.16
CA LYS A 97 9.21 -4.46 -31.53
C LYS A 97 9.48 -5.96 -31.66
N CYS A 98 8.42 -6.76 -31.65
CA CYS A 98 8.53 -8.19 -31.98
C CYS A 98 8.99 -8.29 -33.43
N ARG A 99 10.24 -8.69 -33.64
CA ARG A 99 10.79 -8.95 -34.97
C ARG A 99 10.45 -10.39 -35.32
N TRP A 100 9.27 -10.59 -35.90
CA TRP A 100 8.88 -11.88 -36.45
C TRP A 100 9.75 -12.17 -37.67
N TYR A 101 10.64 -13.16 -37.54
CA TYR A 101 11.47 -13.78 -38.59
C TYR A 101 12.47 -12.87 -39.34
N GLN A 102 13.75 -13.26 -39.31
CA GLN A 102 14.76 -12.91 -40.30
C GLN A 102 15.28 -14.21 -40.91
#